data_AF-A0A812IF63-F1
#
_entry.id   AF-A0A812IF63-F1
#
_cell.length_a   1.000
_cell.length_b   1.000
_cell.length_c   1.000
_cell.angle_alpha   90.00
_cell.angle_beta   90.00
_cell.angle_gamma   90.00
#
_symmetry.space_group_name_H-M   'P 1'
#
loop_
_entity.id
_entity.type
_entity.pdbx_description
1 polymer ?
#
loop_
_entity_poly.entity_id
_entity_poly.type
_entity_poly.pdbx_seq_one_letter_code
_entity_poly.pdbx_strand_id
1 'polypeptide(L)'
;MPAKTYGKKAKKHKIITSLFEAWARDLMTLFTDGFDYETAGGKTTKLFAACVGCKGDWPALNLAGNLERHFGRVEKAGAGKPCPGICHLCRAGMPKYPWHEFGPRAKWNLDRGEVPVLLRDLGFYGEDIGVEKFCDELFEELKIFAANHKLSLHMIHLSKTLLGIEKSAHFPQGHWFKGSDTSVFIKFLENKFSRLLADDDCDDGFLECVWQALHNADCFLRVLYNSGLWLSKQDALQASDYGLEFSRHYTKAATISFGRSLPRFQFQPKFHMHSHVTETLAEHARQFGYALNPLVNSCQQDEDFVGRIASIARVQHARTLN
;
A
#
# COMPACT_ATOMS: atom_id res chain seq x y z
N MET A 1 -1.60 -0.95 27.01
CA MET A 1 -0.96 0.08 26.15
C MET A 1 0.47 0.34 26.62
N PRO A 2 1.49 0.42 25.73
CA PRO A 2 2.83 0.87 26.09
C PRO A 2 3.32 2.08 25.27
N ALA A 3 2.61 3.21 25.33
CA ALA A 3 2.94 4.42 24.56
C ALA A 3 4.14 5.25 25.07
N LYS A 4 4.94 4.73 26.04
CA LYS A 4 5.94 5.50 26.81
C LYS A 4 7.40 5.00 26.66
N THR A 5 7.77 4.46 25.51
CA THR A 5 9.10 3.82 25.29
C THR A 5 10.00 4.53 24.26
N TYR A 6 9.68 5.77 23.90
CA TYR A 6 10.35 6.53 22.82
C TYR A 6 11.51 7.44 23.25
N GLY A 7 11.75 7.66 24.56
CA GLY A 7 12.83 8.51 25.08
C GLY A 7 14.28 8.03 24.86
N LYS A 8 14.51 6.99 24.05
CA LYS A 8 15.84 6.40 23.78
C LYS A 8 16.18 6.27 22.28
N LYS A 9 15.52 7.02 21.39
CA LYS A 9 15.63 6.87 19.91
C LYS A 9 17.07 6.69 19.40
N ALA A 10 17.99 7.62 19.67
CA ALA A 10 19.35 7.57 19.11
C ALA A 10 20.13 6.29 19.47
N LYS A 11 20.08 5.81 20.73
CA LYS A 11 20.73 4.54 21.12
C LYS A 11 20.01 3.32 20.54
N LYS A 12 18.68 3.35 20.44
CA LYS A 12 17.90 2.27 19.80
C LYS A 12 18.21 2.12 18.31
N HIS A 13 18.32 3.23 17.57
CA HIS A 13 18.69 3.21 16.15
C HIS A 13 20.06 2.54 15.95
N LYS A 14 21.11 2.94 16.71
CA LYS A 14 22.44 2.31 16.58
C LYS A 14 22.41 0.79 16.77
N ILE A 15 21.68 0.29 17.78
CA ILE A 15 21.57 -1.16 18.02
C ILE A 15 20.91 -1.87 16.84
N ILE A 16 19.81 -1.32 16.30
CA ILE A 16 19.09 -1.91 15.17
C ILE A 16 19.95 -1.86 13.88
N THR A 17 20.65 -0.76 13.61
CA THR A 17 21.57 -0.65 12.47
C THR A 17 22.70 -1.69 12.59
N SER A 18 23.35 -1.84 13.74
CA SER A 18 24.41 -2.84 13.91
C SER A 18 23.92 -4.30 13.84
N LEU A 19 22.63 -4.57 14.13
CA LEU A 19 22.01 -5.87 13.89
C LEU A 19 21.79 -6.11 12.38
N PHE A 20 21.32 -5.12 11.63
CA PHE A 20 21.22 -5.22 10.17
C PHE A 20 22.59 -5.34 9.50
N GLU A 21 23.61 -4.63 9.98
CA GLU A 21 25.00 -4.76 9.51
C GLU A 21 25.58 -6.16 9.77
N ALA A 22 25.27 -6.78 10.91
CA ALA A 22 25.67 -8.15 11.21
C ALA A 22 24.98 -9.14 10.27
N TRP A 23 23.65 -9.08 10.21
CA TRP A 23 22.86 -9.99 9.36
C TRP A 23 23.21 -9.84 7.86
N ALA A 24 23.53 -8.63 7.40
CA ALA A 24 23.99 -8.39 6.03
C ALA A 24 25.37 -9.02 5.74
N ARG A 25 26.27 -9.09 6.74
CA ARG A 25 27.54 -9.85 6.61
C ARG A 25 27.28 -11.34 6.57
N ASP A 26 26.43 -11.85 7.47
CA ASP A 26 26.09 -13.28 7.52
C ASP A 26 25.45 -13.75 6.19
N LEU A 27 24.52 -12.96 5.65
CA LEU A 27 23.92 -13.20 4.33
C LEU A 27 24.93 -13.10 3.17
N MET A 28 25.92 -12.21 3.26
CA MET A 28 27.00 -12.13 2.28
C MET A 28 27.87 -13.39 2.31
N THR A 29 28.31 -13.84 3.49
CA THR A 29 29.07 -15.09 3.66
C THR A 29 28.28 -16.30 3.16
N LEU A 30 26.98 -16.40 3.44
CA LEU A 30 26.13 -17.46 2.91
C LEU A 30 25.97 -17.41 1.37
N PHE A 31 26.19 -16.26 0.75
CA PHE A 31 26.14 -16.08 -0.71
C PHE A 31 27.49 -16.32 -1.40
N THR A 32 28.60 -15.82 -0.84
CA THR A 32 29.94 -15.95 -1.43
C THR A 32 30.62 -17.27 -1.06
N ASP A 33 30.53 -17.65 0.21
CA ASP A 33 31.32 -18.72 0.79
C ASP A 33 30.48 -19.98 0.97
N GLY A 34 29.17 -19.84 1.15
CA GLY A 34 28.21 -20.92 1.34
C GLY A 34 28.35 -21.65 2.67
N PHE A 35 27.64 -22.77 2.81
CA PHE A 35 27.75 -23.68 3.96
C PHE A 35 27.60 -25.14 3.53
N ASP A 36 28.24 -26.04 4.27
CA ASP A 36 28.12 -27.47 4.01
C ASP A 36 26.90 -28.05 4.73
N TYR A 37 26.06 -28.77 3.98
CA TYR A 37 24.84 -29.41 4.47
C TYR A 37 24.93 -30.93 4.30
N GLU A 38 24.84 -31.67 5.40
CA GLU A 38 24.77 -33.13 5.38
C GLU A 38 23.34 -33.58 5.09
N THR A 39 23.15 -34.30 3.99
CA THR A 39 21.86 -34.91 3.63
C THR A 39 21.64 -36.19 4.43
N ALA A 40 20.38 -36.60 4.61
CA ALA A 40 20.00 -37.80 5.38
C ALA A 40 20.59 -39.15 4.88
N GLY A 41 21.33 -39.15 3.77
CA GLY A 41 22.13 -40.29 3.28
C GLY A 41 23.63 -40.19 3.55
N GLY A 42 24.08 -39.32 4.47
CA GLY A 42 25.49 -39.12 4.81
C GLY A 42 26.32 -38.40 3.74
N LYS A 43 25.67 -37.81 2.73
CA LYS A 43 26.33 -37.03 1.68
C LYS A 43 26.30 -35.54 2.04
N THR A 44 27.47 -34.98 2.33
CA THR A 44 27.69 -33.53 2.39
C THR A 44 27.49 -32.90 1.02
N THR A 45 26.74 -31.81 0.94
CA THR A 45 26.55 -30.98 -0.25
C THR A 45 26.68 -29.53 0.15
N LYS A 46 27.50 -28.77 -0.58
CA LYS A 46 27.68 -27.34 -0.32
C LYS A 46 26.53 -26.51 -0.90
N LEU A 47 25.90 -25.70 -0.06
CA LEU A 47 24.77 -24.85 -0.39
C LEU A 47 25.15 -23.37 -0.31
N PHE A 48 24.52 -22.54 -1.13
CA PHE A 48 24.69 -21.09 -1.16
C PHE A 48 23.30 -20.44 -1.07
N ALA A 49 23.17 -19.36 -0.29
CA ALA A 49 21.90 -18.66 -0.11
C ALA A 49 21.94 -17.29 -0.79
N ALA A 50 21.00 -17.04 -1.71
CA ALA A 50 20.84 -15.75 -2.36
C ALA A 50 19.70 -14.97 -1.71
N CYS A 51 19.97 -13.72 -1.28
CA CYS A 51 18.93 -12.82 -0.81
C CYS A 51 18.16 -12.23 -2.00
N VAL A 52 16.97 -12.76 -2.28
CA VAL A 52 16.14 -12.35 -3.44
C VAL A 52 15.27 -11.10 -3.17
N GLY A 53 15.22 -10.61 -1.94
CA GLY A 53 14.45 -9.42 -1.56
C GLY A 53 14.42 -9.18 -0.05
N CYS A 54 14.07 -7.96 0.34
CA CYS A 54 13.87 -7.58 1.75
C CYS A 54 12.46 -7.00 1.92
N LYS A 55 11.74 -7.49 2.94
CA LYS A 55 10.31 -7.20 3.17
C LYS A 55 10.09 -6.66 4.58
N GLY A 56 9.18 -5.71 4.73
CA GLY A 56 8.84 -5.08 6.01
C GLY A 56 7.99 -3.83 5.81
N ASP A 57 7.58 -3.20 6.91
CA ASP A 57 6.92 -1.89 6.84
C ASP A 57 7.92 -0.81 6.36
N TRP A 58 7.40 0.22 5.67
CA TRP A 58 8.27 1.24 5.08
C TRP A 58 9.24 1.90 6.10
N PRO A 59 8.83 2.25 7.33
CA PRO A 59 9.75 2.65 8.39
C PRO A 59 10.93 1.69 8.66
N ALA A 60 10.71 0.38 8.73
CA ALA A 60 11.79 -0.60 8.91
C ALA A 60 12.70 -0.70 7.68
N LEU A 61 12.13 -0.74 6.46
CA LEU A 61 12.92 -0.78 5.21
C LEU A 61 13.83 0.45 5.04
N ASN A 62 13.36 1.64 5.43
CA ASN A 62 14.20 2.85 5.45
C ASN A 62 15.39 2.74 6.41
N LEU A 63 15.22 2.05 7.54
CA LEU A 63 16.27 1.88 8.54
C LEU A 63 17.25 0.76 8.16
N ALA A 64 16.76 -0.34 7.58
CA ALA A 64 17.57 -1.45 7.10
C ALA A 64 18.42 -1.05 5.88
N GLY A 65 17.81 -0.39 4.89
CA GLY A 65 18.51 0.10 3.70
C GLY A 65 19.21 1.46 3.87
N ASN A 66 19.22 2.04 5.08
CA ASN A 66 19.76 3.37 5.38
C ASN A 66 19.34 4.47 4.37
N LEU A 67 18.06 4.47 3.98
CA LEU A 67 17.58 5.22 2.81
C LEU A 67 17.55 6.75 3.05
N GLU A 68 18.39 7.48 2.30
CA GLU A 68 18.44 8.95 2.37
C GLU A 68 17.21 9.64 1.75
N ARG A 69 16.45 8.94 0.91
CA ARG A 69 15.33 9.48 0.14
C ARG A 69 14.10 8.61 0.37
N HIS A 70 13.13 9.12 1.12
CA HIS A 70 11.97 8.33 1.57
C HIS A 70 10.77 9.20 1.98
N PHE A 71 9.56 8.63 1.97
CA PHE A 71 8.29 9.34 2.21
C PHE A 71 8.20 10.07 3.56
N GLY A 72 9.06 9.73 4.54
CA GLY A 72 9.19 10.50 5.78
C GLY A 72 9.81 11.89 5.62
N ARG A 73 10.38 12.21 4.45
CA ARG A 73 11.06 13.47 4.11
C ARG A 73 10.23 14.41 3.21
N VAL A 74 8.93 14.14 3.00
CA VAL A 74 8.02 15.07 2.31
C VAL A 74 8.10 16.45 2.96
N GLU A 75 8.25 17.49 2.13
CA GLU A 75 8.33 18.87 2.62
C GLU A 75 7.05 19.27 3.35
N LYS A 76 7.22 19.69 4.61
CA LYS A 76 6.20 20.40 5.36
C LYS A 76 6.32 21.88 5.01
N ALA A 77 5.20 22.57 4.84
CA ALA A 77 5.19 24.01 4.54
C ALA A 77 6.00 24.77 5.61
N GLY A 78 6.86 25.69 5.18
CA GLY A 78 7.73 26.46 6.07
C GLY A 78 8.97 25.74 6.64
N ALA A 79 9.26 24.49 6.24
CA ALA A 79 10.38 23.73 6.82
C ALA A 79 11.79 24.26 6.49
N GLY A 80 11.94 25.10 5.45
CA GLY A 80 13.17 25.85 5.13
C GLY A 80 14.39 25.02 4.69
N LYS A 81 14.29 23.68 4.65
CA LYS A 81 15.36 22.76 4.26
C LYS A 81 14.99 22.07 2.94
N PRO A 82 15.90 21.96 1.97
CA PRO A 82 15.61 21.29 0.70
C PRO A 82 15.35 19.79 0.92
N CYS A 83 14.30 19.25 0.30
CA CYS A 83 14.09 17.81 0.28
C CYS A 83 15.21 17.10 -0.50
N PRO A 84 15.84 16.06 0.06
CA PRO A 84 16.77 15.20 -0.68
C PRO A 84 16.06 14.28 -1.69
N GLY A 85 14.73 14.27 -1.72
CA GLY A 85 13.89 13.32 -2.43
C GLY A 85 13.05 12.47 -1.47
N ILE A 86 11.88 12.05 -1.93
CA ILE A 86 10.97 11.20 -1.16
C ILE A 86 10.91 9.76 -1.69
N CYS A 87 11.38 9.49 -2.90
CA CYS A 87 11.54 8.14 -3.43
C CYS A 87 13.01 7.74 -3.50
N HIS A 88 13.28 6.46 -3.23
CA HIS A 88 14.60 5.86 -3.35
C HIS A 88 14.89 5.35 -4.76
N LEU A 89 13.86 4.95 -5.52
CA LEU A 89 13.96 4.40 -6.88
C LEU A 89 14.19 5.48 -7.95
N CYS A 90 13.37 6.53 -7.97
CA CYS A 90 13.42 7.60 -8.98
C CYS A 90 13.84 8.95 -8.36
N ARG A 91 13.63 10.08 -9.05
CA ARG A 91 13.95 11.44 -8.56
C ARG A 91 12.80 12.15 -7.80
N ALA A 92 11.66 11.50 -7.61
CA ALA A 92 10.46 12.12 -7.01
C ALA A 92 10.74 12.76 -5.64
N GLY A 93 10.28 14.00 -5.48
CA GLY A 93 10.44 14.84 -4.30
C GLY A 93 11.70 15.71 -4.30
N MET A 94 12.60 15.56 -5.28
CA MET A 94 13.75 16.45 -5.44
C MET A 94 13.34 17.76 -6.15
N PRO A 95 14.12 18.85 -6.04
CA PRO A 95 13.88 20.07 -6.81
C PRO A 95 13.73 19.80 -8.31
N LYS A 96 12.70 20.36 -8.95
CA LYS A 96 12.25 20.07 -10.33
C LYS A 96 11.62 18.69 -10.59
N TYR A 97 11.52 17.83 -9.58
CA TYR A 97 10.89 16.49 -9.66
C TYR A 97 9.72 16.33 -8.67
N PRO A 98 8.65 17.15 -8.77
CA PRO A 98 7.40 16.99 -8.01
C PRO A 98 6.87 15.55 -8.02
N TRP A 99 6.42 15.04 -6.88
CA TRP A 99 6.17 13.61 -6.63
C TRP A 99 4.70 13.16 -6.74
N HIS A 100 3.77 14.10 -6.60
CA HIS A 100 2.32 13.90 -6.70
C HIS A 100 1.84 13.97 -8.16
N GLU A 101 2.74 13.71 -9.10
CA GLU A 101 2.48 13.67 -10.52
C GLU A 101 2.28 12.19 -10.90
N PHE A 102 1.06 11.79 -11.27
CA PHE A 102 0.69 10.37 -11.47
C PHE A 102 0.27 10.01 -12.91
N GLY A 103 0.41 10.94 -13.85
CA GLY A 103 0.23 10.66 -15.28
C GLY A 103 1.44 9.94 -15.88
N PRO A 104 1.33 9.30 -17.05
CA PRO A 104 2.41 8.56 -17.74
C PRO A 104 3.52 9.46 -18.33
N ARG A 105 3.66 10.67 -17.77
CA ARG A 105 4.40 11.85 -18.23
C ARG A 105 4.97 12.65 -17.04
N ALA A 106 4.90 12.08 -15.83
CA ALA A 106 5.36 12.73 -14.61
C ALA A 106 6.87 13.00 -14.66
N LYS A 107 7.35 14.12 -14.11
CA LYS A 107 8.75 14.57 -14.27
C LYS A 107 9.78 13.61 -13.68
N TRP A 108 9.37 12.75 -12.74
CA TRP A 108 10.20 11.67 -12.20
C TRP A 108 10.29 10.42 -13.11
N ASN A 109 9.52 10.38 -14.21
CA ASN A 109 9.45 9.33 -15.24
C ASN A 109 9.57 9.92 -16.69
N LEU A 110 10.08 11.15 -16.85
CA LEU A 110 10.10 11.80 -18.17
C LEU A 110 11.28 11.35 -19.04
N ASP A 111 11.00 10.39 -19.91
CA ASP A 111 11.57 10.30 -21.26
C ASP A 111 10.49 10.25 -22.37
N ARG A 112 9.19 10.38 -22.00
CA ARG A 112 8.03 10.44 -22.91
C ARG A 112 7.00 11.48 -22.44
N GLY A 113 6.75 12.50 -23.27
CA GLY A 113 6.44 13.86 -22.80
C GLY A 113 4.97 14.27 -22.50
N GLU A 114 4.89 15.47 -21.90
CA GLU A 114 3.74 16.35 -21.53
C GLU A 114 3.25 16.31 -20.05
N VAL A 115 2.00 16.71 -19.78
CA VAL A 115 1.68 17.56 -18.61
C VAL A 115 1.24 16.80 -17.34
N PRO A 116 1.70 17.19 -16.13
CA PRO A 116 1.28 16.61 -14.85
C PRO A 116 0.45 17.55 -13.93
N VAL A 117 -0.13 17.02 -12.85
CA VAL A 117 -1.11 17.69 -11.93
C VAL A 117 -0.67 17.63 -10.43
N LEU A 118 -1.29 18.42 -9.55
CA LEU A 118 -0.80 18.89 -8.23
C LEU A 118 -1.93 19.03 -7.17
N LEU A 119 -1.69 18.67 -5.89
CA LEU A 119 -2.41 19.12 -4.65
C LEU A 119 -3.91 18.71 -4.49
N ARG A 120 -4.64 18.95 -3.36
CA ARG A 120 -4.43 18.47 -1.96
C ARG A 120 -5.70 18.58 -1.04
N ASP A 121 -6.26 17.46 -0.59
CA ASP A 121 -6.71 17.09 0.79
C ASP A 121 -7.72 17.96 1.62
N LEU A 122 -9.05 17.81 1.39
CA LEU A 122 -10.21 18.57 1.99
C LEU A 122 -11.18 17.47 2.62
N GLY A 123 -12.31 17.81 3.28
CA GLY A 123 -13.27 16.85 3.88
C GLY A 123 -14.67 16.72 3.20
N PHE A 124 -15.55 15.85 3.75
CA PHE A 124 -16.96 15.63 3.39
C PHE A 124 -17.86 15.77 4.63
N TYR A 125 -19.03 16.42 4.47
CA TYR A 125 -20.24 16.22 5.27
C TYR A 125 -21.46 16.33 4.33
N GLY A 126 -22.47 15.50 4.56
CA GLY A 126 -23.84 15.75 4.11
C GLY A 126 -24.59 16.57 5.17
N GLU A 127 -25.91 16.39 5.26
CA GLU A 127 -26.72 16.88 6.40
C GLU A 127 -26.10 16.44 7.75
N ASP A 128 -26.34 17.19 8.83
CA ASP A 128 -25.65 17.11 10.14
C ASP A 128 -25.88 15.80 10.95
N ILE A 129 -25.59 14.64 10.34
CA ILE A 129 -25.37 13.38 11.02
C ILE A 129 -23.93 13.36 11.57
N GLY A 130 -23.80 13.11 12.87
CA GLY A 130 -22.48 12.91 13.48
C GLY A 130 -21.74 11.76 12.79
N VAL A 131 -20.42 11.91 12.58
CA VAL A 131 -19.57 10.90 11.91
C VAL A 131 -19.75 9.50 12.51
N GLU A 132 -19.96 9.40 13.82
CA GLU A 132 -20.34 8.17 14.52
C GLU A 132 -21.55 7.48 13.86
N LYS A 133 -22.69 8.18 13.78
CA LYS A 133 -23.92 7.68 13.15
C LYS A 133 -23.68 7.29 11.69
N PHE A 134 -22.95 8.11 10.93
CA PHE A 134 -22.59 7.79 9.54
C PHE A 134 -21.74 6.50 9.45
N CYS A 135 -20.81 6.28 10.38
CA CYS A 135 -20.02 5.05 10.41
C CYS A 135 -20.87 3.83 10.77
N ASP A 136 -21.81 3.97 11.70
CA ASP A 136 -22.75 2.90 12.09
C ASP A 136 -23.66 2.51 10.90
N GLU A 137 -24.31 3.49 10.26
CA GLU A 137 -25.19 3.28 9.10
C GLU A 137 -24.42 2.63 7.93
N LEU A 138 -23.23 3.14 7.60
CA LEU A 138 -22.37 2.59 6.56
C LEU A 138 -21.87 1.17 6.89
N PHE A 139 -21.73 0.83 8.18
CA PHE A 139 -21.32 -0.50 8.61
C PHE A 139 -22.46 -1.53 8.57
N GLU A 140 -23.70 -1.14 8.85
CA GLU A 140 -24.86 -2.02 8.62
C GLU A 140 -25.02 -2.35 7.13
N GLU A 141 -24.91 -1.35 6.25
CA GLU A 141 -24.89 -1.57 4.80
C GLU A 141 -23.76 -2.52 4.36
N LEU A 142 -22.54 -2.30 4.86
CA LEU A 142 -21.37 -3.15 4.56
C LEU A 142 -21.58 -4.61 4.99
N LYS A 143 -22.17 -4.85 6.17
CA LYS A 143 -22.48 -6.21 6.65
C LYS A 143 -23.53 -6.89 5.77
N ILE A 144 -24.59 -6.18 5.38
CA ILE A 144 -25.62 -6.70 4.48
C ILE A 144 -25.01 -7.03 3.12
N PHE A 145 -24.17 -6.14 2.58
CA PHE A 145 -23.44 -6.37 1.33
C PHE A 145 -22.53 -7.60 1.43
N ALA A 146 -21.73 -7.72 2.48
CA ALA A 146 -20.79 -8.82 2.68
C ALA A 146 -21.53 -10.17 2.81
N ALA A 147 -22.61 -10.22 3.58
CA ALA A 147 -23.44 -11.42 3.73
C ALA A 147 -24.04 -11.87 2.38
N ASN A 148 -24.64 -10.95 1.62
CA ASN A 148 -25.24 -11.24 0.32
C ASN A 148 -24.22 -11.76 -0.70
N HIS A 149 -22.98 -11.27 -0.67
CA HIS A 149 -21.89 -11.69 -1.55
C HIS A 149 -21.01 -12.80 -0.98
N LYS A 150 -21.37 -13.37 0.18
CA LYS A 150 -20.61 -14.43 0.91
C LYS A 150 -19.16 -14.05 1.20
N LEU A 151 -18.90 -12.77 1.47
CA LEU A 151 -17.59 -12.22 1.79
C LEU A 151 -17.33 -12.28 3.30
N SER A 152 -16.10 -12.62 3.70
CA SER A 152 -15.68 -12.60 5.10
C SER A 152 -15.17 -11.21 5.48
N LEU A 153 -15.80 -10.61 6.48
CA LEU A 153 -15.41 -9.33 7.09
C LEU A 153 -14.85 -9.61 8.49
N HIS A 154 -13.65 -9.11 8.78
CA HIS A 154 -12.98 -9.27 10.08
C HIS A 154 -13.19 -8.05 10.99
N MET A 155 -13.41 -6.86 10.43
CA MET A 155 -13.82 -5.69 11.21
C MET A 155 -15.21 -5.92 11.84
N ILE A 156 -15.30 -5.71 13.15
CA ILE A 156 -16.50 -5.97 13.97
C ILE A 156 -17.41 -4.72 14.07
N HIS A 157 -16.86 -3.55 13.73
CA HIS A 157 -17.49 -2.23 13.77
C HIS A 157 -16.72 -1.28 12.84
N LEU A 158 -17.32 -0.16 12.42
CA LEU A 158 -16.63 0.95 11.75
C LEU A 158 -16.70 2.20 12.64
N SER A 159 -15.57 2.86 12.88
CA SER A 159 -15.51 4.02 13.79
C SER A 159 -14.51 5.07 13.32
N LYS A 160 -14.61 6.29 13.86
CA LYS A 160 -13.56 7.34 13.73
C LYS A 160 -12.16 6.78 13.96
N THR A 161 -11.98 5.97 14.99
CA THR A 161 -10.69 5.35 15.35
C THR A 161 -10.18 4.43 14.24
N LEU A 162 -11.04 3.55 13.70
CA LEU A 162 -10.69 2.67 12.58
C LEU A 162 -10.49 3.44 11.27
N LEU A 163 -11.16 4.57 11.07
CA LEU A 163 -10.89 5.46 9.95
C LEU A 163 -9.63 6.32 10.16
N GLY A 164 -9.12 6.49 11.39
CA GLY A 164 -8.00 7.38 11.72
C GLY A 164 -8.36 8.85 11.95
N ILE A 165 -9.66 9.15 12.08
CA ILE A 165 -10.19 10.51 12.17
C ILE A 165 -10.16 10.98 13.63
N GLU A 166 -8.98 11.38 14.12
CA GLU A 166 -8.83 12.02 15.43
C GLU A 166 -9.44 13.44 15.46
N LYS A 167 -9.51 14.10 14.29
CA LYS A 167 -9.97 15.49 14.11
C LYS A 167 -10.66 15.63 12.75
N SER A 168 -11.55 16.61 12.61
CA SER A 168 -12.26 16.92 11.36
C SER A 168 -11.34 17.26 10.17
N ALA A 169 -10.10 17.67 10.43
CA ALA A 169 -9.08 17.95 9.42
C ALA A 169 -8.09 16.77 9.17
N HIS A 170 -8.37 15.57 9.68
CA HIS A 170 -7.58 14.37 9.39
C HIS A 170 -8.24 13.54 8.28
N PHE A 171 -7.52 13.36 7.16
CA PHE A 171 -7.96 12.47 6.08
C PHE A 171 -8.08 11.01 6.57
N PRO A 172 -9.15 10.26 6.21
CA PRO A 172 -9.31 8.85 6.59
C PRO A 172 -8.21 7.95 5.99
N GLN A 173 -7.67 7.01 6.76
CA GLN A 173 -6.54 6.17 6.34
C GLN A 173 -6.78 4.65 6.40
N GLY A 174 -7.82 4.18 7.10
CA GLY A 174 -8.13 2.76 7.25
C GLY A 174 -7.11 2.01 8.12
N HIS A 175 -7.28 2.10 9.44
CA HIS A 175 -6.47 1.43 10.47
C HIS A 175 -7.04 0.06 10.89
N TRP A 176 -7.76 -0.64 10.00
CA TRP A 176 -8.25 -2.00 10.26
C TRP A 176 -7.14 -3.04 10.13
N PHE A 177 -7.23 -4.11 10.92
CA PHE A 177 -6.13 -5.06 11.16
C PHE A 177 -5.94 -6.15 10.09
N LYS A 178 -6.75 -6.14 9.01
CA LYS A 178 -6.70 -7.15 7.95
C LYS A 178 -6.91 -6.53 6.58
N GLY A 179 -5.95 -6.71 5.68
CA GLY A 179 -6.08 -6.21 4.30
C GLY A 179 -7.15 -6.92 3.45
N SER A 180 -7.72 -8.03 3.93
CA SER A 180 -8.94 -8.62 3.38
C SER A 180 -10.17 -7.73 3.61
N ASP A 181 -10.24 -6.99 4.73
CA ASP A 181 -11.30 -6.00 4.94
C ASP A 181 -11.24 -4.90 3.86
N THR A 182 -10.04 -4.52 3.42
CA THR A 182 -9.84 -3.52 2.35
C THR A 182 -10.50 -3.93 1.03
N SER A 183 -10.36 -5.19 0.59
CA SER A 183 -10.96 -5.64 -0.66
C SER A 183 -12.48 -5.80 -0.55
N VAL A 184 -13.01 -6.22 0.60
CA VAL A 184 -14.46 -6.23 0.85
C VAL A 184 -15.03 -4.81 0.87
N PHE A 185 -14.33 -3.85 1.49
CA PHE A 185 -14.75 -2.45 1.56
C PHE A 185 -14.71 -1.76 0.18
N ILE A 186 -13.69 -2.03 -0.65
CA ILE A 186 -13.64 -1.52 -2.04
C ILE A 186 -14.82 -2.06 -2.85
N LYS A 187 -15.11 -3.37 -2.80
CA LYS A 187 -16.27 -3.97 -3.49
C LYS A 187 -17.61 -3.38 -3.04
N PHE A 188 -17.76 -3.14 -1.75
CA PHE A 188 -18.95 -2.48 -1.20
C PHE A 188 -19.11 -1.05 -1.73
N LEU A 189 -18.04 -0.25 -1.68
CA LEU A 189 -18.05 1.11 -2.20
C LEU A 189 -18.30 1.13 -3.72
N GLU A 190 -17.66 0.25 -4.50
CA GLU A 190 -17.90 0.10 -5.94
C GLU A 190 -19.40 -0.11 -6.22
N ASN A 191 -20.04 -1.03 -5.49
CA ASN A 191 -21.47 -1.32 -5.65
C ASN A 191 -22.40 -0.21 -5.13
N LYS A 192 -21.98 0.55 -4.12
CA LYS A 192 -22.74 1.71 -3.63
C LYS A 192 -22.66 2.88 -4.62
N PHE A 193 -21.47 3.20 -5.11
CA PHE A 193 -21.28 4.26 -6.10
C PHE A 193 -21.86 3.91 -7.47
N SER A 194 -21.89 2.63 -7.88
CA SER A 194 -22.56 2.22 -9.12
C SER A 194 -24.08 2.40 -9.08
N ARG A 195 -24.70 2.41 -7.89
CA ARG A 195 -26.13 2.71 -7.72
C ARG A 195 -26.35 4.22 -7.71
N LEU A 196 -25.58 4.96 -6.91
CA LEU A 196 -25.65 6.43 -6.87
C LEU A 196 -25.46 7.07 -8.26
N LEU A 197 -24.58 6.52 -9.10
CA LEU A 197 -24.38 6.96 -10.48
C LEU A 197 -25.53 6.59 -11.44
N ALA A 198 -26.35 5.59 -11.10
CA ALA A 198 -27.56 5.23 -11.84
C ALA A 198 -28.81 6.01 -11.37
N ASP A 199 -28.74 6.61 -10.17
CA ASP A 199 -29.82 7.41 -9.56
C ASP A 199 -29.61 8.94 -9.73
N ASP A 200 -28.44 9.40 -10.24
CA ASP A 200 -28.08 10.82 -10.38
C ASP A 200 -27.98 11.26 -11.87
N ASP A 201 -29.10 11.75 -12.41
CA ASP A 201 -29.19 12.38 -13.74
C ASP A 201 -28.34 13.67 -13.89
N CYS A 202 -27.71 14.17 -12.82
CA CYS A 202 -27.03 15.47 -12.76
C CYS A 202 -25.51 15.41 -12.49
N ASP A 203 -24.86 14.24 -12.48
CA ASP A 203 -23.43 14.15 -12.19
C ASP A 203 -22.54 14.90 -13.22
N ASP A 204 -21.60 15.72 -12.74
CA ASP A 204 -20.60 16.42 -13.58
C ASP A 204 -19.38 15.54 -13.93
N GLY A 205 -19.58 14.22 -13.89
CA GLY A 205 -18.54 13.20 -13.98
C GLY A 205 -17.78 12.96 -12.67
N PHE A 206 -18.21 13.53 -11.54
CA PHE A 206 -17.58 13.30 -10.24
C PHE A 206 -17.87 11.90 -9.71
N LEU A 207 -19.14 11.48 -9.65
CA LEU A 207 -19.53 10.14 -9.24
C LEU A 207 -19.00 9.09 -10.23
N GLU A 208 -19.02 9.39 -11.54
CA GLU A 208 -18.38 8.53 -12.56
C GLU A 208 -16.89 8.34 -12.25
N CYS A 209 -16.15 9.41 -11.94
CA CYS A 209 -14.73 9.30 -11.61
C CYS A 209 -14.45 8.56 -10.29
N VAL A 210 -15.32 8.68 -9.29
CA VAL A 210 -15.18 7.91 -8.03
C VAL A 210 -15.49 6.43 -8.26
N TRP A 211 -16.58 6.11 -8.96
CA TRP A 211 -16.94 4.73 -9.29
C TRP A 211 -15.85 4.06 -10.15
N GLN A 212 -15.39 4.71 -11.21
CA GLN A 212 -14.32 4.20 -12.08
C GLN A 212 -13.03 3.94 -11.28
N ALA A 213 -12.66 4.82 -10.34
CA ALA A 213 -11.50 4.58 -9.48
C ALA A 213 -11.69 3.32 -8.61
N LEU A 214 -12.86 3.15 -7.99
CA LEU A 214 -13.18 1.97 -7.17
C LEU A 214 -13.19 0.67 -8.00
N HIS A 215 -13.82 0.68 -9.17
CA HIS A 215 -13.88 -0.45 -10.10
C HIS A 215 -12.48 -0.89 -10.57
N ASN A 216 -11.64 0.06 -10.96
CA ASN A 216 -10.26 -0.21 -11.36
C ASN A 216 -9.41 -0.71 -10.18
N ALA A 217 -9.64 -0.21 -8.96
CA ALA A 217 -8.99 -0.72 -7.75
C ALA A 217 -9.40 -2.16 -7.40
N ASP A 218 -10.69 -2.53 -7.53
CA ASP A 218 -11.10 -3.93 -7.37
C ASP A 218 -10.48 -4.81 -8.44
N CYS A 219 -10.56 -4.40 -9.71
CA CYS A 219 -10.05 -5.21 -10.81
C CYS A 219 -8.54 -5.42 -10.71
N PHE A 220 -7.77 -4.40 -10.30
CA PHE A 220 -6.35 -4.52 -9.97
C PHE A 220 -6.11 -5.57 -8.88
N LEU A 221 -6.75 -5.43 -7.71
CA LEU A 221 -6.59 -6.38 -6.60
C LEU A 221 -7.06 -7.78 -6.98
N ARG A 222 -8.13 -7.91 -7.75
CA ARG A 222 -8.70 -9.19 -8.20
C ARG A 222 -7.75 -9.93 -9.15
N VAL A 223 -7.01 -9.22 -10.02
CA VAL A 223 -5.94 -9.86 -10.80
C VAL A 223 -4.80 -10.32 -9.88
N LEU A 224 -4.33 -9.46 -8.96
CA LEU A 224 -3.21 -9.82 -8.08
C LEU A 224 -3.52 -11.00 -7.15
N TYR A 225 -4.70 -11.06 -6.53
CA TYR A 225 -5.09 -12.11 -5.58
C TYR A 225 -5.45 -13.45 -6.22
N ASN A 226 -5.87 -13.48 -7.49
CA ASN A 226 -6.13 -14.72 -8.22
C ASN A 226 -4.90 -15.21 -9.03
N SER A 227 -3.83 -14.42 -9.09
CA SER A 227 -2.57 -14.78 -9.73
C SER A 227 -1.62 -15.51 -8.77
N GLY A 228 -0.73 -16.35 -9.32
CA GLY A 228 0.37 -16.94 -8.57
C GLY A 228 1.48 -15.94 -8.22
N LEU A 229 2.63 -16.44 -7.78
CA LEU A 229 3.84 -15.63 -7.53
C LEU A 229 4.32 -14.90 -8.81
N TRP A 230 4.10 -15.50 -9.97
CA TRP A 230 4.39 -14.93 -11.28
C TRP A 230 3.06 -14.73 -12.03
N LEU A 231 2.81 -13.50 -12.47
CA LEU A 231 1.70 -13.16 -13.38
C LEU A 231 2.10 -13.50 -14.82
N SER A 232 1.16 -13.96 -15.63
CA SER A 232 1.39 -14.06 -17.08
C SER A 232 1.57 -12.67 -17.70
N LYS A 233 2.09 -12.61 -18.93
CA LYS A 233 2.15 -11.36 -19.70
C LYS A 233 0.80 -10.63 -19.76
N GLN A 234 -0.30 -11.37 -19.89
CA GLN A 234 -1.65 -10.82 -19.98
C GLN A 234 -2.09 -10.24 -18.63
N ASP A 235 -2.00 -11.03 -17.56
CA ASP A 235 -2.42 -10.60 -16.21
C ASP A 235 -1.61 -9.40 -15.72
N ALA A 236 -0.30 -9.39 -15.97
CA ALA A 236 0.59 -8.31 -15.55
C ALA A 236 0.33 -7.00 -16.29
N LEU A 237 0.04 -7.05 -17.60
CA LEU A 237 -0.39 -5.88 -18.36
C LEU A 237 -1.77 -5.40 -17.89
N GLN A 238 -2.74 -6.29 -17.77
CA GLN A 238 -4.09 -5.96 -17.30
C GLN A 238 -4.09 -5.35 -15.88
N ALA A 239 -3.25 -5.86 -14.98
CA ALA A 239 -3.05 -5.27 -13.66
C ALA A 239 -2.38 -3.88 -13.73
N SER A 240 -1.37 -3.70 -14.58
CA SER A 240 -0.79 -2.36 -14.80
C SER A 240 -1.85 -1.37 -15.29
N ASP A 241 -2.64 -1.75 -16.29
CA ASP A 241 -3.63 -0.88 -16.91
C ASP A 241 -4.72 -0.49 -15.90
N TYR A 242 -5.28 -1.45 -15.14
CA TYR A 242 -6.21 -1.15 -14.04
C TYR A 242 -5.59 -0.25 -12.96
N GLY A 243 -4.34 -0.49 -12.57
CA GLY A 243 -3.67 0.34 -11.57
C GLY A 243 -3.38 1.78 -12.05
N LEU A 244 -3.08 1.96 -13.33
CA LEU A 244 -2.92 3.28 -13.95
C LEU A 244 -4.27 4.00 -14.06
N GLU A 245 -5.33 3.29 -14.46
CA GLU A 245 -6.68 3.82 -14.58
C GLU A 245 -7.31 4.24 -13.24
N PHE A 246 -7.08 3.45 -12.18
CA PHE A 246 -7.35 3.90 -10.80
C PHE A 246 -6.68 5.25 -10.51
N SER A 247 -5.40 5.39 -10.83
CA SER A 247 -4.63 6.61 -10.58
C SER A 247 -5.14 7.80 -11.41
N ARG A 248 -5.54 7.55 -12.67
CA ARG A 248 -6.14 8.54 -13.58
C ARG A 248 -7.49 9.04 -13.06
N HIS A 249 -8.40 8.13 -12.71
CA HIS A 249 -9.74 8.49 -12.24
C HIS A 249 -9.74 9.08 -10.82
N TYR A 250 -8.88 8.61 -9.91
CA TYR A 250 -8.64 9.27 -8.62
C TYR A 250 -8.16 10.72 -8.81
N THR A 251 -7.25 10.96 -9.77
CA THR A 251 -6.75 12.31 -10.07
C THR A 251 -7.82 13.21 -10.69
N LYS A 252 -8.71 12.67 -11.55
CA LYS A 252 -9.88 13.41 -12.06
C LYS A 252 -10.83 13.79 -10.93
N ALA A 253 -11.24 12.83 -10.09
CA ALA A 253 -12.14 13.06 -8.96
C ALA A 253 -11.56 14.13 -8.01
N ALA A 254 -10.27 14.04 -7.67
CA ALA A 254 -9.55 15.06 -6.91
C ALA A 254 -9.60 16.45 -7.56
N THR A 255 -9.45 16.53 -8.89
CA THR A 255 -9.44 17.79 -9.65
C THR A 255 -10.84 18.45 -9.70
N ILE A 256 -11.89 17.68 -9.99
CA ILE A 256 -13.29 18.17 -9.97
C ILE A 256 -13.64 18.66 -8.56
N SER A 257 -13.28 17.86 -7.55
CA SER A 257 -13.49 18.19 -6.14
C SER A 257 -12.76 19.47 -5.72
N PHE A 258 -11.52 19.66 -6.17
CA PHE A 258 -10.74 20.87 -5.94
C PHE A 258 -11.42 22.10 -6.57
N GLY A 259 -11.88 22.00 -7.82
CA GLY A 259 -12.63 23.06 -8.51
C GLY A 259 -13.93 23.45 -7.79
N ARG A 260 -14.66 22.47 -7.23
CA ARG A 260 -15.86 22.66 -6.41
C ARG A 260 -15.61 23.36 -5.06
N SER A 261 -14.38 23.70 -4.71
CA SER A 261 -13.99 24.12 -3.35
C SER A 261 -14.37 23.11 -2.26
N LEU A 262 -14.33 21.82 -2.60
CA LEU A 262 -14.46 20.67 -1.69
C LEU A 262 -13.15 19.87 -1.70
N PRO A 263 -12.12 20.21 -0.91
CA PRO A 263 -10.34 19.46 -1.14
C PRO A 263 -10.28 17.91 -1.20
N ARG A 264 -11.43 17.19 -1.11
CA ARG A 264 -11.79 15.80 -0.66
C ARG A 264 -10.81 14.61 -0.83
N PHE A 265 -9.66 14.75 -1.48
CA PHE A 265 -8.75 13.65 -1.85
C PHE A 265 -7.31 13.94 -1.42
N GLN A 266 -6.74 13.10 -0.55
CA GLN A 266 -5.35 13.23 -0.09
C GLN A 266 -4.40 12.37 -0.91
N PHE A 267 -3.63 13.02 -1.78
CA PHE A 267 -2.44 12.40 -2.36
C PHE A 267 -1.37 12.15 -1.30
N GLN A 268 -1.20 10.88 -0.92
CA GLN A 268 -0.08 10.39 -0.13
C GLN A 268 1.07 9.91 -1.04
N PRO A 269 2.34 9.93 -0.61
CA PRO A 269 3.46 9.35 -1.36
C PRO A 269 3.29 7.86 -1.72
N LYS A 270 2.39 7.14 -1.04
CA LYS A 270 2.02 5.76 -1.39
C LYS A 270 1.49 5.64 -2.83
N PHE A 271 0.78 6.66 -3.34
CA PHE A 271 0.31 6.69 -4.74
C PHE A 271 1.48 6.67 -5.74
N HIS A 272 2.62 7.27 -5.41
CA HIS A 272 3.78 7.28 -6.27
C HIS A 272 4.49 5.90 -6.30
N MET A 273 4.48 5.17 -5.18
CA MET A 273 4.90 3.76 -5.19
C MET A 273 3.92 2.86 -5.92
N HIS A 274 2.62 3.15 -5.89
CA HIS A 274 1.64 2.46 -6.72
C HIS A 274 1.92 2.65 -8.21
N SER A 275 2.29 3.86 -8.66
CA SER A 275 2.76 4.08 -10.04
C SER A 275 3.97 3.18 -10.38
N HIS A 276 5.00 3.15 -9.53
CA HIS A 276 6.16 2.25 -9.73
C HIS A 276 5.78 0.77 -9.75
N VAL A 277 4.78 0.33 -8.98
CA VAL A 277 4.27 -1.05 -9.05
C VAL A 277 3.62 -1.34 -10.40
N THR A 278 2.81 -0.42 -10.93
CA THR A 278 2.17 -0.57 -12.25
C THR A 278 3.19 -0.54 -13.39
N GLU A 279 4.16 0.37 -13.33
CA GLU A 279 5.26 0.49 -14.30
C GLU A 279 6.08 -0.82 -14.34
N THR A 280 6.54 -1.30 -13.18
CA THR A 280 7.31 -2.55 -13.05
C THR A 280 6.57 -3.76 -13.60
N LEU A 281 5.27 -3.87 -13.33
CA LEU A 281 4.42 -4.95 -13.86
C LEU A 281 4.44 -4.96 -15.40
N ALA A 282 4.21 -3.81 -16.03
CA ALA A 282 4.15 -3.71 -17.48
C ALA A 282 5.53 -3.83 -18.15
N GLU A 283 6.59 -3.30 -17.55
CA GLU A 283 7.96 -3.42 -18.05
C GLU A 283 8.41 -4.89 -18.05
N HIS A 284 8.27 -5.59 -16.91
CA HIS A 284 8.64 -7.00 -16.81
C HIS A 284 7.78 -7.87 -17.75
N ALA A 285 6.46 -7.63 -17.85
CA ALA A 285 5.58 -8.34 -18.78
C ALA A 285 5.97 -8.13 -20.26
N ARG A 286 6.40 -6.92 -20.63
CA ARG A 286 6.87 -6.61 -21.98
C ARG A 286 8.21 -7.28 -22.28
N GLN A 287 9.16 -7.20 -21.34
CA GLN A 287 10.55 -7.65 -21.50
C GLN A 287 10.74 -9.17 -21.35
N PHE A 288 10.13 -9.79 -20.33
CA PHE A 288 10.35 -11.19 -19.95
C PHE A 288 9.15 -12.11 -20.26
N GLY A 289 7.97 -11.55 -20.52
CA GLY A 289 6.74 -12.31 -20.74
C GLY A 289 6.01 -12.76 -19.47
N TYR A 290 6.47 -12.30 -18.31
CA TYR A 290 5.85 -12.51 -17.01
C TYR A 290 6.29 -11.39 -16.05
N ALA A 291 5.60 -11.22 -14.93
CA ALA A 291 6.01 -10.27 -13.88
C ALA A 291 5.87 -10.89 -12.48
N LEU A 292 6.69 -10.43 -11.54
CA LEU A 292 6.61 -10.84 -10.13
C LEU A 292 5.37 -10.19 -9.48
N ASN A 293 4.57 -10.97 -8.77
CA ASN A 293 3.35 -10.49 -8.11
C ASN A 293 3.70 -9.50 -6.99
N PRO A 294 3.24 -8.24 -7.03
CA PRO A 294 3.52 -7.24 -5.99
C PRO A 294 3.10 -7.66 -4.58
N LEU A 295 2.14 -8.59 -4.46
CA LEU A 295 1.74 -9.18 -3.17
C LEU A 295 2.88 -9.90 -2.44
N VAL A 296 3.95 -10.31 -3.14
CA VAL A 296 5.17 -10.86 -2.50
C VAL A 296 5.74 -9.88 -1.45
N ASN A 297 5.64 -8.58 -1.73
CA ASN A 297 6.11 -7.49 -0.87
C ASN A 297 5.03 -6.98 0.12
N SER A 298 3.81 -7.54 0.10
CA SER A 298 2.72 -7.15 1.01
C SER A 298 2.81 -7.87 2.36
N CYS A 299 3.00 -7.10 3.44
CA CYS A 299 3.07 -7.62 4.81
C CYS A 299 1.79 -8.34 5.27
N GLN A 300 0.64 -8.08 4.65
CA GLN A 300 -0.65 -8.71 4.97
C GLN A 300 -0.58 -10.25 4.95
N GLN A 301 0.14 -10.83 3.99
CA GLN A 301 0.31 -12.29 3.90
C GLN A 301 1.10 -12.84 5.10
N ASP A 302 2.07 -12.06 5.59
CA ASP A 302 2.90 -12.43 6.73
C ASP A 302 2.10 -12.27 8.05
N GLU A 303 1.21 -11.28 8.15
CA GLU A 303 0.33 -11.08 9.31
C GLU A 303 -0.64 -12.25 9.52
N ASP A 304 -1.13 -12.89 8.46
CA ASP A 304 -1.93 -14.12 8.55
C ASP A 304 -1.08 -15.34 8.89
N PHE A 305 0.12 -15.47 8.31
CA PHE A 305 1.06 -16.56 8.60
C PHE A 305 1.57 -16.52 10.06
N VAL A 306 2.08 -15.37 10.49
CA VAL A 306 2.51 -15.10 11.88
C VAL A 306 1.32 -15.20 12.83
N GLY A 307 0.13 -14.74 12.44
CA GLY A 307 -1.09 -14.90 13.23
C GLY A 307 -1.44 -16.37 13.49
N ARG A 308 -1.35 -17.23 12.45
CA ARG A 308 -1.58 -18.68 12.57
C ARG A 308 -0.50 -19.36 13.42
N ILE A 309 0.79 -19.10 13.15
CA ILE A 309 1.89 -19.68 13.94
C ILE A 309 1.84 -19.23 15.41
N ALA A 310 1.59 -17.94 15.68
CA ALA A 310 1.44 -17.44 17.04
C ALA A 310 0.20 -18.02 17.75
N SER A 311 -0.86 -18.38 17.02
CA SER A 311 -2.00 -19.12 17.58
C SER A 311 -1.61 -20.55 17.97
N ILE A 312 -0.93 -21.28 17.07
CA ILE A 312 -0.42 -22.63 17.33
C ILE A 312 0.55 -22.65 18.52
N ALA A 313 1.48 -21.70 18.57
CA ALA A 313 2.46 -21.58 19.66
C ALA A 313 1.84 -21.24 21.03
N ARG A 314 0.62 -20.68 21.07
CA ARG A 314 -0.12 -20.42 22.33
C ARG A 314 -0.90 -21.64 22.84
N VAL A 315 -1.25 -22.58 21.96
CA VAL A 315 -1.95 -23.83 22.35
C VAL A 315 -1.01 -25.02 22.55
N GLN A 316 0.26 -24.88 22.15
CA GLN A 316 1.31 -25.85 22.49
C GLN A 316 1.90 -25.58 23.88
N HIS A 317 2.15 -26.65 24.63
CA HIS A 317 2.82 -26.56 25.92
C HIS A 317 4.30 -26.21 25.73
N ALA A 318 4.88 -25.39 26.62
CA ALA A 318 6.24 -24.86 26.45
C ALA A 318 7.37 -25.91 26.42
N ARG A 319 7.08 -27.19 26.71
CA ARG A 319 8.01 -28.32 26.56
C ARG A 319 8.06 -28.93 25.15
N THR A 320 7.17 -28.53 24.24
CA THR A 320 7.06 -29.05 22.85
C THR A 320 7.82 -28.17 21.84
N LEU A 321 8.72 -27.31 22.30
CA LEU A 321 9.51 -26.35 21.49
C LEU A 321 11.04 -26.57 21.66
N ASN A 322 11.43 -27.80 22.01
CA ASN A 322 12.81 -28.28 22.05
C ASN A 322 13.10 -29.14 20.82
#